data_AF-A0A661BCQ5-F1
#
_entry.id   AF-A0A661BCQ5-F1
#
_cell.length_a   1.000
_cell.length_b   1.000
_cell.length_c   1.000
_cell.angle_alpha   90.00
_cell.angle_beta   90.00
_cell.angle_gamma   90.00
#
_symmetry.space_group_name_H-M   'P 1'
#
loop_
_entity.id
_entity.type
_entity.pdbx_description
1 polymer ?
#
loop_
_entity_poly.entity_id
_entity_poly.type
_entity_poly.pdbx_seq_one_letter_code
_entity_poly.pdbx_strand_id
1 'polypeptide(L)'
;MFKRLSFVFALVLAGAVWGQIDTLLFENFDHWDTTGWIFYQKFWHIRSDTITVHGHSAEPYDGGYWWCGIDSINGYSNWWLQYLVSKKFYIPPTHTGPVQLSFMLNMNIEPPAVYEIYDGWDGFNVRISTDGGATFQVIEPTPAYPCRSMYCFALNGEGDSIPGWGGSTTGWERKVFDISTYAGDSVIIAFVFSADPAVCTADTPAAGFYGVLIDNIVVKDSVDTFFADFAVDTSNFCPRDGYGTFTLTNATAHSDSYSLVAPNTIGTNYY
;
A
#
# COMPACT_ATOMS: atom_id res chain seq x y z
N MET A 1 -27.63 -54.62 -9.50
CA MET A 1 -27.03 -54.25 -10.81
C MET A 1 -25.68 -53.60 -10.52
N PHE A 2 -24.62 -54.05 -11.20
CA PHE A 2 -23.17 -53.81 -11.06
C PHE A 2 -22.78 -52.40 -10.59
N LYS A 3 -22.04 -52.21 -9.47
CA LYS A 3 -20.61 -52.47 -9.10
C LYS A 3 -19.61 -51.37 -9.53
N ARG A 4 -19.15 -50.62 -8.50
CA ARG A 4 -17.79 -50.08 -8.19
C ARG A 4 -17.05 -49.25 -9.25
N LEU A 5 -16.44 -48.13 -8.80
CA LEU A 5 -14.97 -48.03 -8.73
C LEU A 5 -14.47 -46.95 -7.75
N SER A 6 -13.46 -47.32 -6.97
CA SER A 6 -12.72 -46.58 -5.94
C SER A 6 -11.83 -45.47 -6.55
N PHE A 7 -11.22 -44.51 -5.83
CA PHE A 7 -10.17 -44.70 -4.82
C PHE A 7 -10.12 -43.57 -3.79
N VAL A 8 -9.98 -43.94 -2.51
CA VAL A 8 -9.36 -43.11 -1.48
C VAL A 8 -7.88 -43.52 -1.44
N PHE A 9 -6.99 -42.58 -1.70
CA PHE A 9 -5.58 -42.69 -1.35
C PHE A 9 -5.29 -41.67 -0.26
N ALA A 10 -5.53 -42.05 0.99
CA ALA A 10 -4.90 -41.41 2.14
C ALA A 10 -3.66 -42.23 2.47
N LEU A 11 -2.53 -41.87 1.87
CA LEU A 11 -1.23 -42.27 2.42
C LEU A 11 -0.81 -41.20 3.41
N VAL A 12 -1.24 -41.37 4.66
CA VAL A 12 -0.68 -40.63 5.80
C VAL A 12 0.64 -41.31 6.13
N LEU A 13 1.74 -40.81 5.55
CA LEU A 13 3.04 -40.99 6.18
C LEU A 13 3.14 -39.96 7.30
N ALA A 14 2.89 -40.40 8.53
CA ALA A 14 3.24 -39.64 9.71
C ALA A 14 4.77 -39.54 9.78
N GLY A 15 5.29 -38.34 9.57
CA GLY A 15 6.71 -38.03 9.70
C GLY A 15 6.89 -36.59 10.16
N ALA A 16 7.11 -36.44 11.48
CA ALA A 16 7.58 -35.25 12.17
C ALA A 16 6.67 -34.01 12.20
N VAL A 17 6.46 -33.55 13.43
CA VAL A 17 5.89 -32.27 13.87
C VAL A 17 6.31 -31.10 12.96
N TRP A 18 5.38 -30.20 12.65
CA TRP A 18 5.46 -28.72 12.64
C TRP A 18 4.44 -28.16 11.63
N GLY A 19 3.41 -27.47 12.13
CA GLY A 19 2.44 -26.73 11.32
C GLY A 19 1.07 -27.41 11.21
N GLN A 20 0.15 -27.03 12.09
CA GLN A 20 -1.28 -27.22 11.87
C GLN A 20 -1.65 -26.38 10.64
N ILE A 21 -1.76 -27.01 9.47
CA ILE A 21 -2.41 -26.41 8.30
C ILE A 21 -3.90 -26.57 8.57
N ASP A 22 -4.50 -25.59 9.26
CA ASP A 22 -5.94 -25.52 9.40
C ASP A 22 -6.52 -24.51 8.41
N THR A 23 -7.58 -24.98 7.75
CA THR A 23 -8.42 -24.31 6.75
C THR A 23 -7.85 -24.31 5.33
N LEU A 24 -8.07 -25.43 4.63
CA LEU A 24 -8.16 -25.44 3.16
C LEU A 24 -9.58 -25.02 2.78
N LEU A 25 -9.77 -23.77 2.34
CA LEU A 25 -11.01 -23.38 1.71
C LEU A 25 -10.95 -23.87 0.24
N PHE A 26 -11.70 -24.91 -0.07
CA PHE A 26 -11.95 -25.32 -1.45
C PHE A 26 -13.25 -24.64 -1.91
N GLU A 27 -13.14 -23.68 -2.83
CA GLU A 27 -14.26 -23.23 -3.64
C GLU A 27 -13.96 -23.51 -5.12
N ASN A 28 -14.99 -23.87 -5.88
CA ASN A 28 -14.88 -24.16 -7.30
C ASN A 28 -15.27 -22.98 -8.20
N PHE A 29 -15.52 -21.79 -7.63
CA PHE A 29 -15.89 -20.55 -8.34
C PHE A 29 -17.09 -20.67 -9.32
N ASP A 30 -17.83 -21.80 -9.31
CA ASP A 30 -18.96 -22.08 -10.20
C ASP A 30 -20.33 -21.70 -9.58
N HIS A 31 -20.33 -21.20 -8.35
CA HIS A 31 -21.54 -20.80 -7.66
C HIS A 31 -21.73 -19.28 -7.81
N TRP A 32 -22.76 -18.87 -8.54
CA TRP A 32 -23.16 -17.46 -8.75
C TRP A 32 -23.63 -16.76 -7.46
N ASP A 33 -23.65 -17.48 -6.34
CA ASP A 33 -23.97 -16.94 -5.04
C ASP A 33 -22.71 -16.34 -4.41
N THR A 34 -22.67 -15.00 -4.42
CA THR A 34 -21.65 -14.24 -3.70
C THR A 34 -21.99 -14.06 -2.21
N THR A 35 -23.04 -14.71 -1.70
CA THR A 35 -23.38 -14.68 -0.27
C THR A 35 -22.25 -15.36 0.52
N GLY A 36 -21.53 -14.56 1.31
CA GLY A 36 -20.35 -14.99 2.07
C GLY A 36 -19.02 -14.51 1.52
N TRP A 37 -18.99 -13.89 0.33
CA TRP A 37 -17.81 -13.23 -0.20
C TRP A 37 -17.57 -11.92 0.54
N ILE A 38 -16.38 -11.81 1.14
CA ILE A 38 -15.92 -10.53 1.71
C ILE A 38 -15.33 -9.76 0.53
N PHE A 39 -15.98 -8.66 0.14
CA PHE A 39 -15.39 -7.73 -0.81
C PHE A 39 -14.14 -7.13 -0.18
N TYR A 40 -12.99 -7.42 -0.80
CA TYR A 40 -11.74 -6.80 -0.41
C TYR A 40 -11.82 -5.31 -0.75
N GLN A 41 -11.86 -4.48 0.28
CA GLN A 41 -11.87 -3.05 0.11
C GLN A 41 -10.48 -2.62 -0.34
N LYS A 42 -10.35 -2.21 -1.60
CA LYS A 42 -9.13 -1.55 -2.06
C LYS A 42 -9.10 -0.17 -1.43
N PHE A 43 -7.96 0.18 -0.85
CA PHE A 43 -7.75 1.52 -0.31
C PHE A 43 -6.93 2.40 -1.25
N TRP A 44 -6.23 1.82 -2.23
CA TRP A 44 -5.54 2.56 -3.28
C TRP A 44 -6.24 2.36 -4.64
N HIS A 45 -6.52 3.47 -5.32
CA HIS A 45 -7.29 3.53 -6.55
C HIS A 45 -6.58 4.38 -7.59
N ILE A 46 -6.79 4.06 -8.85
CA ILE A 46 -6.49 5.00 -9.95
C ILE A 46 -7.77 5.74 -10.27
N ARG A 47 -7.69 7.07 -10.26
CA ARG A 47 -8.81 7.96 -10.59
C ARG A 47 -8.36 9.02 -11.58
N SER A 48 -9.32 9.56 -12.33
CA SER A 48 -9.14 10.64 -13.29
C SER A 48 -10.20 11.73 -13.14
N ASP A 49 -11.04 11.62 -12.13
CA ASP A 49 -12.09 12.56 -11.79
C ASP A 49 -11.68 13.42 -10.60
N THR A 50 -12.37 14.55 -10.41
CA THR A 50 -12.19 15.41 -9.25
C THR A 50 -12.64 14.69 -7.98
N ILE A 51 -11.78 14.56 -6.99
CA ILE A 51 -12.24 14.16 -5.65
C ILE A 51 -12.85 15.38 -4.97
N THR A 52 -14.03 15.21 -4.37
CA THR A 52 -14.70 16.28 -3.61
C THR A 52 -15.27 15.73 -2.32
N VAL A 53 -14.90 16.35 -1.19
CA VAL A 53 -15.39 16.05 0.15
C VAL A 53 -15.77 17.35 0.83
N HIS A 54 -17.05 17.53 1.13
CA HIS A 54 -17.56 18.69 1.88
C HIS A 54 -17.08 20.07 1.36
N GLY A 55 -16.95 20.23 0.04
CA GLY A 55 -16.53 21.48 -0.61
C GLY A 55 -15.02 21.65 -0.77
N HIS A 56 -14.23 20.71 -0.27
CA HIS A 56 -12.81 20.59 -0.58
C HIS A 56 -12.66 19.69 -1.80
N SER A 57 -11.88 20.12 -2.79
CA SER A 57 -11.64 19.34 -4.00
C SER A 57 -10.16 19.26 -4.36
N ALA A 58 -9.80 18.15 -5.01
CA ALA A 58 -8.53 18.02 -5.71
C ALA A 58 -8.81 17.50 -7.13
N GLU A 59 -8.39 18.30 -8.11
CA GLU A 59 -8.44 17.95 -9.52
C GLU A 59 -7.24 17.03 -9.87
N PRO A 60 -7.36 16.19 -10.92
CA PRO A 60 -6.22 15.45 -11.44
C PRO A 60 -5.03 16.35 -11.78
N TYR A 61 -3.81 15.86 -11.56
CA TYR A 61 -2.60 16.63 -11.90
C TYR A 61 -2.33 16.60 -13.41
N ASP A 62 -2.25 15.40 -13.99
CA ASP A 62 -1.98 15.19 -15.42
C ASP A 62 -2.81 14.01 -15.97
N GLY A 63 -4.13 14.18 -15.98
CA GLY A 63 -5.09 13.21 -16.48
C GLY A 63 -5.52 12.15 -15.45
N GLY A 64 -4.61 11.61 -14.66
CA GLY A 64 -4.88 10.60 -13.62
C GLY A 64 -4.22 10.91 -12.28
N TYR A 65 -4.43 10.05 -11.29
CA TYR A 65 -3.68 9.98 -10.04
C TYR A 65 -3.95 8.67 -9.29
N TRP A 66 -2.99 8.26 -8.46
CA TRP A 66 -3.23 7.29 -7.41
C TRP A 66 -3.86 7.98 -6.21
N TRP A 67 -4.88 7.35 -5.62
CA TRP A 67 -5.61 7.87 -4.47
C TRP A 67 -5.73 6.82 -3.38
N CYS A 68 -5.33 7.18 -2.16
CA CYS A 68 -5.58 6.39 -0.97
C CYS A 68 -6.86 6.85 -0.26
N GLY A 69 -7.93 6.08 -0.38
CA GLY A 69 -9.23 6.34 0.24
C GLY A 69 -10.29 5.26 -0.03
N ILE A 70 -11.54 5.57 0.32
CA ILE A 70 -12.73 4.76 0.16
C ILE A 70 -13.70 5.49 -0.77
N ASP A 71 -13.99 4.91 -1.93
CA ASP A 71 -14.88 5.51 -2.94
C ASP A 71 -16.23 5.97 -2.38
N SER A 72 -16.86 5.17 -1.50
CA SER A 72 -18.21 5.46 -0.99
C SER A 72 -18.30 6.71 -0.12
N ILE A 73 -17.18 7.19 0.42
CA ILE A 73 -17.12 8.41 1.24
C ILE A 73 -16.17 9.47 0.68
N ASN A 74 -15.52 9.19 -0.47
CA ASN A 74 -14.47 10.04 -1.06
C ASN A 74 -13.35 10.44 -0.07
N GLY A 75 -13.10 9.62 0.96
CA GLY A 75 -12.12 9.93 1.99
C GLY A 75 -11.57 8.69 2.66
N TYR A 76 -11.06 8.79 3.87
CA TYR A 76 -10.45 7.67 4.58
C TYR A 76 -11.12 7.40 5.92
N SER A 77 -10.74 6.28 6.54
CA SER A 77 -11.21 5.87 7.86
C SER A 77 -10.05 5.70 8.83
N ASN A 78 -10.38 5.59 10.12
CA ASN A 78 -9.43 5.37 11.20
C ASN A 78 -8.76 3.99 11.10
N TRP A 79 -7.70 3.79 11.88
CA TRP A 79 -7.00 2.50 12.03
C TRP A 79 -6.39 1.97 10.72
N TRP A 80 -5.81 2.85 9.93
CA TRP A 80 -5.25 2.48 8.63
C TRP A 80 -3.75 2.25 8.67
N LEU A 81 -3.33 1.28 7.85
CA LEU A 81 -1.96 1.12 7.38
C LEU A 81 -2.00 0.58 5.95
N GLN A 82 -1.87 1.48 4.99
CA GLN A 82 -2.05 1.19 3.57
C GLN A 82 -0.75 1.41 2.81
N TYR A 83 -0.33 0.41 2.04
CA TYR A 83 0.85 0.51 1.19
C TYR A 83 0.46 0.53 -0.28
N LEU A 84 1.10 1.40 -1.05
CA LEU A 84 1.18 1.29 -2.50
C LEU A 84 2.63 0.98 -2.87
N VAL A 85 2.87 -0.20 -3.43
CA VAL A 85 4.21 -0.78 -3.60
C VAL A 85 4.55 -0.90 -5.06
N SER A 86 5.74 -0.43 -5.46
CA SER A 86 6.18 -0.50 -6.85
C SER A 86 6.52 -1.94 -7.25
N LYS A 87 6.49 -2.24 -8.54
CA LYS A 87 7.28 -3.36 -9.06
C LYS A 87 8.75 -3.10 -8.76
N LYS A 88 9.53 -4.17 -8.67
CA LYS A 88 10.98 -4.08 -8.55
C LYS A 88 11.59 -3.45 -9.80
N PHE A 89 12.49 -2.50 -9.64
CA PHE A 89 13.27 -1.90 -10.71
C PHE A 89 14.74 -1.77 -10.32
N TYR A 90 15.61 -1.63 -11.33
CA TYR A 90 17.06 -1.56 -11.13
C TYR A 90 17.55 -0.13 -11.29
N ILE A 91 18.43 0.31 -10.38
CA ILE A 91 19.15 1.58 -10.52
C ILE A 91 20.57 1.27 -11.00
N PRO A 92 21.00 1.78 -12.17
CA PRO A 92 22.34 1.53 -12.68
C PRO A 92 23.43 2.02 -11.71
N PRO A 93 24.53 1.28 -11.53
CA PRO A 93 25.65 1.68 -10.66
C PRO A 93 26.43 2.86 -11.24
N THR A 94 26.37 3.05 -12.56
CA THR A 94 26.90 4.22 -13.25
C THR A 94 25.73 5.10 -13.68
N HIS A 95 25.71 6.34 -13.20
CA HIS A 95 24.65 7.32 -13.47
C HIS A 95 25.25 8.72 -13.64
N THR A 96 24.52 9.62 -14.29
CA THR A 96 24.95 11.00 -14.55
C THR A 96 24.29 11.97 -13.56
N GLY A 97 25.05 12.39 -12.55
CA GLY A 97 24.54 13.24 -11.47
C GLY A 97 23.72 12.46 -10.43
N PRO A 98 23.02 13.12 -9.50
CA PRO A 98 22.22 12.43 -8.50
C PRO A 98 21.06 11.64 -9.12
N VAL A 99 20.79 10.44 -8.59
CA VAL A 99 19.56 9.68 -8.89
C VAL A 99 18.45 10.17 -7.97
N GLN A 100 17.38 10.65 -8.57
CA GLN A 100 16.28 11.28 -7.87
C GLN A 100 14.99 10.49 -8.04
N LEU A 101 14.32 10.19 -6.92
CA LEU A 101 12.89 9.88 -6.90
C LEU A 101 12.11 11.19 -6.73
N SER A 102 11.09 11.40 -7.54
CA SER A 102 10.17 12.51 -7.41
C SER A 102 8.73 12.11 -7.70
N PHE A 103 7.77 12.79 -7.09
CA PHE A 103 6.35 12.63 -7.37
C PHE A 103 5.60 13.92 -6.99
N MET A 104 4.36 14.05 -7.45
CA MET A 104 3.42 15.08 -7.02
C MET A 104 2.56 14.53 -5.89
N LEU A 105 2.43 15.28 -4.79
CA LEU A 105 1.58 14.96 -3.64
C LEU A 105 0.46 15.98 -3.55
N ASN A 106 -0.77 15.52 -3.37
CA ASN A 106 -1.87 16.34 -2.90
C ASN A 106 -2.61 15.58 -1.81
N MET A 107 -2.71 16.14 -0.61
CA MET A 107 -3.31 15.42 0.53
C MET A 107 -4.12 16.35 1.41
N ASN A 108 -5.13 15.78 2.07
CA ASN A 108 -5.85 16.42 3.17
C ASN A 108 -6.24 15.32 4.17
N ILE A 109 -5.41 15.20 5.21
CA ILE A 109 -5.55 14.27 6.34
C ILE A 109 -5.49 15.07 7.65
N GLU A 110 -5.65 14.40 8.79
CA GLU A 110 -5.67 15.08 10.09
C GLU A 110 -4.43 15.97 10.27
N PRO A 111 -4.59 17.24 10.69
CA PRO A 111 -3.46 18.14 10.92
C PRO A 111 -2.57 17.65 12.07
N PRO A 112 -1.25 17.80 11.97
CA PRO A 112 -0.34 17.40 13.04
C PRO A 112 -0.59 18.18 14.33
N ALA A 113 -0.44 17.51 15.46
CA ALA A 113 -0.28 18.15 16.76
C ALA A 113 0.73 17.38 17.62
N VAL A 114 1.20 18.02 18.68
CA VAL A 114 2.15 17.40 19.62
C VAL A 114 1.40 16.67 20.72
N TYR A 115 1.74 15.40 20.92
CA TYR A 115 1.30 14.58 22.04
C TYR A 115 2.44 13.69 22.52
N GLU A 116 2.89 13.90 23.75
CA GLU A 116 4.04 13.19 24.33
C GLU A 116 5.30 13.29 23.42
N ILE A 117 5.73 12.16 22.84
CA ILE A 117 6.87 12.06 21.93
C ILE A 117 6.49 12.18 20.45
N TYR A 118 5.19 12.28 20.16
CA TYR A 118 4.65 12.35 18.81
C TYR A 118 4.39 13.80 18.41
N ASP A 119 4.65 14.10 17.15
CA ASP A 119 4.45 15.42 16.54
C ASP A 119 3.50 15.38 15.33
N GLY A 120 2.82 14.25 15.10
CA GLY A 120 1.72 14.11 14.15
C GLY A 120 0.82 12.92 14.46
N TRP A 121 -0.43 12.99 13.98
CA TRP A 121 -1.45 11.95 14.17
C TRP A 121 -1.49 10.99 12.97
N ASP A 122 -2.19 11.38 11.91
CA ASP A 122 -2.23 10.72 10.60
C ASP A 122 -1.01 11.06 9.75
N GLY A 123 -0.45 10.08 9.03
CA GLY A 123 0.85 10.22 8.41
C GLY A 123 1.04 9.51 7.08
N PHE A 124 1.73 10.20 6.18
CA PHE A 124 2.18 9.69 4.90
C PHE A 124 3.70 9.72 4.79
N ASN A 125 4.33 8.59 4.43
CA ASN A 125 5.77 8.54 4.16
C ASN A 125 6.13 7.63 2.98
N VAL A 126 7.38 7.72 2.57
CA VAL A 126 7.95 6.93 1.47
C VAL A 126 9.01 6.02 2.03
N ARG A 127 8.99 4.76 1.60
CA ARG A 127 9.91 3.73 2.04
C ARG A 127 10.57 3.06 0.85
N ILE A 128 11.72 2.46 1.09
CA ILE A 128 12.46 1.69 0.09
C ILE A 128 12.85 0.32 0.66
N SER A 129 12.84 -0.68 -0.21
CA SER A 129 13.35 -2.02 0.07
C SER A 129 14.43 -2.39 -0.95
N THR A 130 15.50 -3.02 -0.46
CA THR A 130 16.61 -3.59 -1.26
C THR A 130 16.67 -5.11 -1.15
N ASP A 131 15.76 -5.73 -0.39
CA ASP A 131 15.74 -7.17 -0.07
C ASP A 131 14.54 -7.91 -0.69
N GLY A 132 14.00 -7.36 -1.78
CA GLY A 132 12.87 -7.94 -2.48
C GLY A 132 11.52 -7.73 -1.77
N GLY A 133 11.41 -6.73 -0.91
CA GLY A 133 10.18 -6.34 -0.22
C GLY A 133 9.95 -7.06 1.10
N ALA A 134 11.00 -7.70 1.66
CA ALA A 134 10.95 -8.35 2.95
C ALA A 134 11.00 -7.32 4.09
N THR A 135 11.83 -6.29 3.96
CA THR A 135 11.88 -5.14 4.86
C THR A 135 11.85 -3.82 4.09
N PHE A 136 11.32 -2.78 4.74
CA PHE A 136 11.23 -1.43 4.20
C PHE A 136 11.79 -0.43 5.20
N GLN A 137 12.60 0.50 4.73
CA GLN A 137 13.11 1.62 5.52
C GLN A 137 12.55 2.94 5.00
N VAL A 138 12.22 3.87 5.90
CA VAL A 138 11.76 5.22 5.52
C VAL A 138 12.92 5.98 4.89
N ILE A 139 12.68 6.59 3.73
CA ILE A 139 13.65 7.47 3.06
C ILE A 139 13.32 8.93 3.34
N GLU A 140 14.34 9.78 3.43
CA GLU A 140 14.16 11.19 3.79
C GLU A 140 14.00 12.07 2.53
N PRO A 141 12.92 12.89 2.45
CA PRO A 141 12.74 13.83 1.36
C PRO A 141 13.60 15.08 1.52
N THR A 142 13.65 15.90 0.47
CA THR A 142 14.12 17.29 0.52
C THR A 142 13.00 18.23 0.05
N PRO A 143 12.52 19.16 0.89
CA PRO A 143 12.80 19.31 2.33
C PRO A 143 12.41 18.08 3.16
N ALA A 144 13.01 17.97 4.36
CA ALA A 144 12.77 16.90 5.32
C ALA A 144 11.29 16.82 5.76
N TYR A 145 10.90 15.66 6.29
CA TYR A 145 9.56 15.49 6.86
C TYR A 145 9.30 16.51 7.98
N PRO A 146 8.13 17.17 7.99
CA PRO A 146 7.78 18.16 9.01
C PRO A 146 7.53 17.53 10.37
N CYS A 147 7.07 16.27 10.41
CA CYS A 147 6.87 15.49 11.63
C CYS A 147 7.92 14.39 11.69
N ARG A 148 8.54 14.21 12.86
CA ARG A 148 9.61 13.23 13.09
C ARG A 148 9.12 11.95 13.77
N SER A 149 7.94 11.97 14.39
CA SER A 149 7.35 10.83 15.08
C SER A 149 5.83 10.88 14.95
N MET A 150 5.27 10.10 14.02
CA MET A 150 3.83 9.99 13.81
C MET A 150 3.21 8.93 14.73
N TYR A 151 2.12 9.29 15.40
CA TYR A 151 1.40 8.40 16.31
C TYR A 151 0.78 7.19 15.59
N CYS A 152 0.23 7.38 14.37
CA CYS A 152 -0.41 6.31 13.61
C CYS A 152 0.53 5.12 13.31
N PHE A 153 1.81 5.38 13.00
CA PHE A 153 2.77 4.31 12.72
C PHE A 153 3.18 3.56 13.99
N ALA A 154 3.31 4.26 15.13
CA ALA A 154 3.61 3.62 16.40
C ALA A 154 2.49 2.66 16.85
N LEU A 155 1.24 3.04 16.64
CA LEU A 155 0.08 2.17 16.90
C LEU A 155 0.06 0.91 16.04
N ASN A 156 0.67 0.96 14.86
CA ASN A 156 0.85 -0.20 13.99
C ASN A 156 2.08 -1.05 14.38
N GLY A 157 2.70 -0.79 15.53
CA GLY A 157 3.83 -1.56 16.05
C GLY A 157 5.16 -1.29 15.33
N GLU A 158 5.26 -0.22 14.56
CA GLU A 158 6.49 0.15 13.84
C GLU A 158 7.52 0.86 14.72
N GLY A 159 7.13 1.20 15.96
CA GLY A 159 7.95 1.91 16.93
C GLY A 159 7.83 3.43 16.84
N ASP A 160 8.60 4.09 17.71
CA ASP A 160 8.65 5.54 17.78
C ASP A 160 9.54 6.12 16.67
N SER A 161 9.44 7.42 16.42
CA SER A 161 10.32 8.15 15.48
C SER A 161 10.17 7.75 14.01
N ILE A 162 8.97 7.32 13.61
CA ILE A 162 8.63 7.14 12.19
C ILE A 162 8.16 8.49 11.64
N PRO A 163 8.92 9.13 10.73
CA PRO A 163 8.59 10.46 10.24
C PRO A 163 7.55 10.41 9.12
N GLY A 164 6.92 11.55 8.84
CA GLY A 164 5.92 11.66 7.78
C GLY A 164 5.41 13.07 7.54
N TRP A 165 4.60 13.22 6.51
CA TRP A 165 3.73 14.38 6.34
C TRP A 165 2.36 14.10 6.97
N GLY A 166 1.83 15.07 7.71
CA GLY A 166 0.43 15.13 8.15
C GLY A 166 -0.27 16.38 7.64
N GLY A 167 -1.58 16.52 7.86
CA GLY A 167 -2.35 17.69 7.46
C GLY A 167 -2.65 17.79 5.95
N SER A 168 -2.62 19.02 5.43
CA SER A 168 -3.03 19.31 4.06
C SER A 168 -1.95 20.02 3.24
N THR A 169 -1.87 19.72 1.94
CA THR A 169 -1.10 20.53 0.98
C THR A 169 -1.97 21.63 0.39
N THR A 170 -1.36 22.67 -0.20
CA THR A 170 -2.10 23.74 -0.91
C THR A 170 -2.32 23.38 -2.38
N GLY A 171 -2.78 22.15 -2.65
CA GLY A 171 -2.83 21.54 -3.98
C GLY A 171 -1.65 20.60 -4.23
N TRP A 172 -1.29 20.41 -5.50
CA TRP A 172 -0.22 19.50 -5.91
C TRP A 172 1.17 20.08 -5.64
N GLU A 173 1.93 19.40 -4.80
CA GLU A 173 3.29 19.77 -4.42
C GLU A 173 4.30 18.70 -4.85
N ARG A 174 5.41 19.11 -5.46
CA ARG A 174 6.47 18.19 -5.86
C ARG A 174 7.28 17.75 -4.63
N LYS A 175 7.40 16.44 -4.42
CA LYS A 175 8.28 15.82 -3.42
C LYS A 175 9.47 15.17 -4.10
N VAL A 176 10.63 15.23 -3.45
CA VAL A 176 11.93 14.88 -4.05
C VAL A 176 12.79 14.15 -3.02
N PHE A 177 13.48 13.10 -3.48
CA PHE A 177 14.40 12.27 -2.68
C PHE A 177 15.67 12.04 -3.49
N ASP A 178 16.83 12.18 -2.85
CA ASP A 178 18.08 11.65 -3.39
C ASP A 178 18.20 10.18 -2.99
N ILE A 179 18.22 9.30 -3.98
CA ILE A 179 18.34 7.85 -3.79
C ILE A 179 19.61 7.30 -4.45
N SER A 180 20.61 8.16 -4.69
CA SER A 180 21.88 7.78 -5.32
C SER A 180 22.63 6.69 -4.54
N THR A 181 22.40 6.60 -3.23
CA THR A 181 23.00 5.57 -2.37
C THR A 181 22.54 4.15 -2.71
N TYR A 182 21.45 4.00 -3.46
CA TYR A 182 20.90 2.71 -3.91
C TYR A 182 21.32 2.36 -5.35
N ALA A 183 22.26 3.12 -5.94
CA ALA A 183 22.81 2.81 -7.25
C ALA A 183 23.50 1.43 -7.23
N GLY A 184 23.15 0.58 -8.19
CA GLY A 184 23.59 -0.80 -8.27
C GLY A 184 22.64 -1.82 -7.65
N ASP A 185 21.59 -1.38 -6.93
CA ASP A 185 20.58 -2.26 -6.33
C ASP A 185 19.33 -2.42 -7.21
N SER A 186 18.63 -3.53 -6.98
CA SER A 186 17.22 -3.66 -7.38
C SER A 186 16.35 -3.26 -6.19
N VAL A 187 15.51 -2.25 -6.38
CA VAL A 187 14.74 -1.65 -5.29
C VAL A 187 13.24 -1.75 -5.52
N ILE A 188 12.49 -1.60 -4.43
CA ILE A 188 11.04 -1.43 -4.41
C ILE A 188 10.73 -0.17 -3.59
N ILE A 189 9.90 0.73 -4.14
CA ILE A 189 9.39 1.91 -3.42
C ILE A 189 8.02 1.59 -2.84
N ALA A 190 7.75 2.02 -1.62
CA ALA A 190 6.42 1.99 -1.03
C ALA A 190 5.99 3.39 -0.59
N PHE A 191 4.77 3.77 -0.96
CA PHE A 191 4.07 4.92 -0.41
C PHE A 191 3.13 4.42 0.68
N VAL A 192 3.26 4.95 1.88
CA VAL A 192 2.58 4.40 3.07
C VAL A 192 1.75 5.48 3.72
N PHE A 193 0.44 5.27 3.76
CA PHE A 193 -0.51 6.11 4.50
C PHE A 193 -1.02 5.35 5.71
N SER A 194 -0.92 5.95 6.88
CA SER A 194 -1.47 5.42 8.12
C SER A 194 -2.32 6.47 8.82
N ALA A 195 -3.46 6.01 9.35
CA ALA A 195 -4.40 6.85 10.10
C ALA A 195 -4.54 6.33 11.52
N ASP A 196 -4.62 7.26 12.46
CA ASP A 196 -4.83 6.98 13.87
C ASP A 196 -6.30 6.55 14.14
N PRO A 197 -6.65 6.21 15.39
CA PRO A 197 -7.99 5.79 15.77
C PRO A 197 -9.07 6.87 15.84
N ALA A 198 -8.68 8.15 15.85
CA ALA A 198 -9.48 9.21 16.44
C ALA A 198 -10.21 10.04 15.41
N VAL A 199 -9.52 10.50 14.36
CA VAL A 199 -10.09 11.47 13.41
C VAL A 199 -9.91 11.00 11.97
N CYS A 200 -11.05 10.77 11.30
CA CYS A 200 -11.08 10.58 9.86
C CYS A 200 -12.12 11.47 9.17
N THR A 201 -12.36 11.21 7.88
CA THR A 201 -13.36 11.89 7.06
C THR A 201 -14.75 11.90 7.71
N ALA A 202 -15.17 10.80 8.33
CA ALA A 202 -16.49 10.70 8.93
C ALA A 202 -16.62 11.46 10.26
N ASP A 203 -15.53 11.58 11.01
CA ASP A 203 -15.52 12.21 12.34
C ASP A 203 -15.53 13.74 12.27
N THR A 204 -14.87 14.29 11.24
CA THR A 204 -14.82 15.74 10.99
C THR A 204 -15.20 16.09 9.54
N PRO A 205 -16.49 15.94 9.14
CA PRO A 205 -16.91 16.13 7.75
C PRO A 205 -16.54 17.50 7.18
N ALA A 206 -16.67 18.56 7.98
CA ALA A 206 -16.38 19.92 7.58
C ALA A 206 -14.89 20.19 7.26
N ALA A 207 -13.97 19.31 7.67
CA ALA A 207 -12.55 19.44 7.34
C ALA A 207 -12.21 18.98 5.91
N GLY A 208 -13.15 18.28 5.24
CA GLY A 208 -12.98 17.87 3.85
C GLY A 208 -11.85 16.87 3.63
N PHE A 209 -11.54 16.06 4.65
CA PHE A 209 -10.46 15.07 4.60
C PHE A 209 -10.73 14.04 3.50
N TYR A 210 -9.85 13.99 2.50
CA TYR A 210 -9.98 13.11 1.35
C TYR A 210 -8.84 12.09 1.24
N GLY A 211 -7.88 12.09 2.17
CA GLY A 211 -6.76 11.16 2.16
C GLY A 211 -5.57 11.68 1.36
N VAL A 212 -4.90 10.78 0.65
CA VAL A 212 -3.63 11.06 -0.05
C VAL A 212 -3.76 10.77 -1.54
N LEU A 213 -3.35 11.74 -2.36
CA LEU A 213 -3.24 11.60 -3.81
C LEU A 213 -1.78 11.74 -4.22
N ILE A 214 -1.31 10.86 -5.10
CA ILE A 214 0.03 10.95 -5.70
C ILE A 214 -0.04 10.75 -7.21
N ASP A 215 0.85 11.43 -7.93
CA ASP A 215 0.97 11.29 -9.38
C ASP A 215 2.40 11.63 -9.87
N ASN A 216 2.69 11.39 -11.15
CA ASN A 216 3.97 11.68 -11.80
C ASN A 216 5.17 11.15 -11.00
N ILE A 217 5.10 9.89 -10.61
CA ILE A 217 6.15 9.18 -9.88
C ILE A 217 7.27 8.87 -10.88
N VAL A 218 8.45 9.43 -10.68
CA VAL A 218 9.58 9.28 -11.59
C VAL A 218 10.86 9.07 -10.81
N VAL A 219 11.63 8.05 -11.20
CA VAL A 219 13.01 7.83 -10.79
C VAL A 219 13.90 8.04 -12.00
N LYS A 220 14.81 9.01 -11.91
CA LYS A 220 15.71 9.38 -13.00
C LYS A 220 17.01 9.98 -12.51
N ASP A 221 18.01 10.04 -13.38
CA ASP A 221 19.15 10.94 -13.22
C ASP A 221 19.01 12.17 -14.16
N SER A 222 20.12 12.83 -14.51
CA SER A 222 20.08 13.98 -15.41
C SER A 222 19.84 13.64 -16.89
N VAL A 223 19.93 12.36 -17.27
CA VAL A 223 19.86 11.87 -18.65
C VAL A 223 18.76 10.83 -18.83
N ASP A 224 18.73 9.82 -17.97
CA ASP A 224 17.93 8.61 -18.11
C ASP A 224 16.81 8.52 -17.07
N THR A 225 15.67 7.97 -17.48
CA THR A 225 14.58 7.59 -16.57
C THR A 225 14.62 6.09 -16.32
N PHE A 226 14.77 5.70 -15.06
CA PHE A 226 14.89 4.30 -14.63
C PHE A 226 13.53 3.68 -14.30
N PHE A 227 12.60 4.49 -13.80
CA PHE A 227 11.26 4.04 -13.44
C PHE A 227 10.28 5.20 -13.51
N ALA A 228 9.05 4.95 -13.97
CA ALA A 228 8.00 5.96 -13.96
C ALA A 228 6.61 5.34 -13.87
N ASP A 229 5.71 6.03 -13.20
CA ASP A 229 4.27 5.76 -13.15
C ASP A 229 3.50 7.08 -13.18
N PHE A 230 2.47 7.14 -14.03
CA PHE A 230 1.63 8.31 -14.28
C PHE A 230 0.15 7.99 -14.00
N ALA A 231 -0.11 7.00 -13.15
CA ALA A 231 -1.44 6.55 -12.75
C ALA A 231 -2.40 6.27 -13.94
N VAL A 232 -1.88 5.69 -15.02
CA VAL A 232 -2.69 5.29 -16.19
C VAL A 232 -3.10 3.81 -16.14
N ASP A 233 -2.35 3.00 -15.38
CA ASP A 233 -2.60 1.59 -15.16
C ASP A 233 -1.92 1.11 -13.86
N THR A 234 -2.13 -0.17 -13.51
CA THR A 234 -1.59 -0.79 -12.30
C THR A 234 -0.34 -1.63 -12.56
N SER A 235 0.30 -1.50 -13.73
CA SER A 235 1.41 -2.37 -14.14
C SER A 235 2.69 -2.14 -13.33
N ASN A 236 2.84 -0.96 -12.74
CA ASN A 236 4.03 -0.53 -12.03
C ASN A 236 3.84 -0.41 -10.52
N PHE A 237 2.60 -0.33 -10.02
CA PHE A 237 2.29 -0.31 -8.59
C PHE A 237 1.14 -1.25 -8.26
N CYS A 238 1.26 -1.93 -7.12
CA CYS A 238 0.20 -2.72 -6.53
C CYS A 238 -0.15 -2.19 -5.13
N PRO A 239 -1.45 -2.04 -4.82
CA PRO A 239 -1.90 -1.92 -3.44
C PRO A 239 -1.46 -3.16 -2.66
N ARG A 240 -0.83 -2.96 -1.51
CA ARG A 240 -0.53 -4.00 -0.53
C ARG A 240 -1.15 -3.57 0.78
N ASP A 241 -2.03 -4.40 1.29
CA ASP A 241 -2.53 -4.16 2.63
C ASP A 241 -1.42 -4.53 3.62
N GLY A 242 -1.32 -3.75 4.71
CA GLY A 242 -0.42 -4.08 5.84
C GLY A 242 -0.70 -5.46 6.46
N TYR A 243 -1.81 -6.11 6.08
CA TYR A 243 -2.25 -7.41 6.57
C TYR A 243 -1.80 -8.61 5.70
N GLY A 244 -1.01 -8.38 4.65
CA GLY A 244 -0.45 -9.44 3.82
C GLY A 244 -1.13 -9.54 2.46
N THR A 245 -0.33 -9.82 1.43
CA THR A 245 -0.78 -9.84 0.04
C THR A 245 -1.41 -11.17 -0.34
N PHE A 246 -2.64 -11.09 -0.83
CA PHE A 246 -3.25 -11.97 -1.84
C PHE A 246 -2.24 -12.49 -2.88
N THR A 247 -1.68 -13.71 -2.78
CA THR A 247 -0.84 -14.25 -3.86
C THR A 247 -1.59 -15.35 -4.62
N LEU A 248 -1.90 -15.10 -5.90
CA LEU A 248 -2.43 -16.10 -6.81
C LEU A 248 -1.25 -16.97 -7.29
N THR A 249 -1.08 -18.17 -6.74
CA THR A 249 0.15 -18.96 -6.96
C THR A 249 0.09 -19.93 -8.14
N ASN A 250 -1.02 -20.03 -8.89
CA ASN A 250 -1.08 -21.00 -9.99
C ASN A 250 -1.93 -20.54 -11.19
N ALA A 251 -1.27 -20.09 -12.25
CA ALA A 251 -1.89 -19.71 -13.52
C ALA A 251 -1.98 -20.88 -14.54
N THR A 252 -1.59 -22.10 -14.16
CA THR A 252 -1.53 -23.27 -15.08
C THR A 252 -2.19 -24.53 -14.52
N ALA A 253 -3.09 -24.41 -13.54
CA ALA A 253 -3.88 -25.56 -13.09
C ALA A 253 -4.74 -26.12 -14.24
N HIS A 254 -4.50 -27.37 -14.62
CA HIS A 254 -5.14 -28.10 -15.74
C HIS A 254 -6.59 -28.54 -15.41
N SER A 255 -7.34 -27.74 -14.67
CA SER A 255 -8.79 -27.92 -14.49
C SER A 255 -9.29 -26.69 -13.76
N ASP A 256 -10.47 -26.22 -14.15
CA ASP A 256 -11.14 -24.95 -13.78
C ASP A 256 -11.34 -24.75 -12.27
N SER A 257 -10.26 -24.66 -11.52
CA SER A 257 -10.25 -24.40 -10.08
C SER A 257 -9.13 -23.40 -9.84
N TYR A 258 -9.49 -22.12 -9.94
CA TYR A 258 -8.66 -21.05 -9.40
C TYR A 258 -8.47 -21.31 -7.90
N SER A 259 -7.27 -21.02 -7.38
CA SER A 259 -7.01 -21.10 -5.94
C SER A 259 -6.40 -19.77 -5.49
N LEU A 260 -6.84 -19.30 -4.33
CA LEU A 260 -6.39 -18.07 -3.71
C LEU A 260 -5.69 -18.45 -2.40
N VAL A 261 -4.39 -18.15 -2.30
CA VAL A 261 -3.61 -18.42 -1.08
C VAL A 261 -3.44 -17.10 -0.34
N ALA A 262 -4.03 -17.00 0.85
CA ALA A 262 -3.71 -15.95 1.81
C ALA A 262 -2.44 -16.35 2.56
N PRO A 263 -1.35 -15.56 2.53
CA PRO A 263 -0.28 -15.73 3.51
C PRO A 263 -0.84 -15.37 4.89
N ASN A 264 -0.66 -16.28 5.83
CA ASN A 264 -1.00 -16.06 7.23
C ASN A 264 -0.03 -15.02 7.80
N THR A 265 -0.39 -13.74 7.81
CA THR A 265 0.28 -12.80 8.71
C THR A 265 -0.40 -12.95 10.06
N ILE A 266 0.28 -13.65 10.96
CA ILE A 266 -0.10 -13.75 12.36
C ILE A 266 0.01 -12.36 12.97
N GLY A 267 -1.03 -11.55 12.82
CA GLY A 267 -1.34 -10.43 13.72
C GLY A 267 -2.12 -11.00 14.89
N THR A 268 -1.46 -11.77 15.77
CA THR A 268 -2.09 -12.16 17.03
C THR A 268 -2.27 -10.91 17.88
N ASN A 269 -3.54 -10.61 18.14
CA ASN A 269 -4.09 -9.68 19.12
C ASN A 269 -4.11 -8.22 18.69
N TYR A 270 -5.29 -7.71 18.32
CA TYR A 270 -5.78 -6.44 18.87
C TYR A 270 -7.29 -6.56 19.12
N TYR A 271 -7.67 -6.18 20.35
CA TYR A 271 -9.04 -6.04 20.86
C TYR A 271 -9.63 -4.70 20.42
#